data_AF-G9YTN5-F1
#
_entry.id   AF-G9YTN5-F1
#
_cell.length_a   1.000
_cell.length_b   1.000
_cell.length_c   1.000
_cell.angle_alpha   90.00
_cell.angle_beta   90.00
_cell.angle_gamma   90.00
#
_symmetry.space_group_name_H-M   'P 1'
#
loop_
_entity.id
_entity.type
_entity.pdbx_description
1 polymer ?
#
loop_
_entity_poly.entity_id
_entity_poly.type
_entity_poly.pdbx_seq_one_letter_code
_entity_poly.pdbx_strand_id
1 'polypeptide(L)'
;MKNFCVAVVMLVSGMFDSLFYEVGEGINKRDPVRILVNGLLVLLLTVGLTLAALLLLGLAARFWPLLIVPGIGIAVKVHYSKKDVEVKRGPEPSISDLERSAKLTRRPLRLCMYTFVNELCKCFPGLIPPFSPESLEYKAMPYSIVNNCIIKHHFLVWKGGCTVPRKELWETLEGIIEQHLHAKDLPMALPEVYVSAEGDSWPGLVVDRVHDLGDKYQVDMVITNEAEAAALKERAASGADSNTPGTLLDDEL
;
A
#
# COMPACT_ATOMS: atom_id res chain seq x y z
N MET A 1 -27.69 -18.26 29.13
CA MET A 1 -28.49 -18.68 27.95
C MET A 1 -28.47 -20.19 27.72
N LYS A 2 -27.31 -20.86 27.62
CA LYS A 2 -27.23 -22.31 27.36
C LYS A 2 -28.09 -23.18 28.30
N ASN A 3 -28.01 -22.94 29.61
CA ASN A 3 -28.77 -23.72 30.61
C ASN A 3 -30.29 -23.48 30.53
N PHE A 4 -30.71 -22.29 30.10
CA PHE A 4 -32.11 -21.95 29.91
C PHE A 4 -32.70 -22.66 28.68
N CYS A 5 -31.98 -22.66 27.55
CA CYS A 5 -32.40 -23.38 26.36
C CYS A 5 -32.49 -24.90 26.61
N VAL A 6 -31.52 -25.46 27.33
CA VAL A 6 -31.55 -26.89 27.70
C VAL A 6 -32.77 -27.20 28.58
N ALA A 7 -33.10 -26.36 29.56
CA ALA A 7 -34.28 -26.54 30.40
C ALA A 7 -35.60 -26.48 29.60
N VAL A 8 -35.71 -25.54 28.65
CA VAL A 8 -36.88 -25.43 27.78
C VAL A 8 -37.02 -26.65 26.87
N VAL A 9 -35.92 -27.13 26.28
CA VAL A 9 -35.93 -28.34 25.44
C VAL A 9 -36.34 -29.57 26.25
N MET A 10 -35.83 -29.74 27.47
CA MET A 10 -36.21 -30.86 28.34
C MET A 10 -37.69 -30.81 28.74
N LEU A 11 -38.22 -29.61 29.02
CA LEU A 11 -39.63 -29.44 29.37
C LEU A 11 -40.54 -29.80 28.18
N VAL A 12 -40.21 -29.32 26.97
CA VAL A 12 -40.98 -29.63 25.76
C VAL A 12 -40.90 -31.12 25.41
N SER A 13 -39.72 -31.73 25.53
CA SER A 13 -39.54 -33.17 25.30
C SER A 13 -40.40 -33.99 26.28
N GLY A 14 -40.36 -33.67 27.57
CA GLY A 14 -41.15 -34.38 28.58
C GLY A 14 -42.66 -34.27 28.35
N MET A 15 -43.15 -33.13 27.84
CA MET A 15 -44.56 -32.98 27.46
C MET A 15 -44.95 -33.87 26.28
N PHE A 16 -44.10 -33.98 25.26
CA PHE A 16 -44.35 -34.89 24.14
C PHE A 16 -44.32 -36.36 24.58
N ASP A 17 -43.31 -36.76 25.36
CA ASP A 17 -43.16 -38.13 25.83
C ASP A 17 -44.38 -38.58 26.66
N SER A 18 -44.89 -37.70 27.53
CA SER A 18 -46.11 -37.96 28.31
C SER A 18 -47.35 -38.10 27.42
N LEU A 19 -47.54 -37.20 26.44
CA LEU A 19 -48.71 -37.21 25.57
C LEU A 19 -48.70 -38.43 24.63
N PHE A 20 -47.55 -38.79 24.06
CA PHE A 20 -47.40 -39.97 23.22
C PHE A 20 -47.60 -41.27 24.01
N TYR A 21 -47.12 -41.32 25.25
CA TYR A 21 -47.36 -42.46 26.14
C TYR A 21 -48.86 -42.65 26.40
N GLU A 22 -49.60 -41.59 26.70
CA GLU A 22 -51.04 -41.68 26.94
C GLU A 22 -51.85 -42.02 25.69
N VAL A 23 -51.43 -41.54 24.51
CA VAL A 23 -52.01 -41.96 23.21
C VAL A 23 -51.79 -43.47 23.00
N GLY A 24 -50.57 -43.96 23.23
CA GLY A 24 -50.24 -45.38 23.12
C GLY A 24 -51.02 -46.26 24.10
N GLU A 25 -51.19 -45.79 25.35
CA GLU A 25 -51.99 -46.48 26.36
C GLU A 25 -53.48 -46.50 25.97
N GLY A 26 -54.00 -45.41 25.39
CA GLY A 26 -55.37 -45.34 24.85
C GLY A 26 -55.61 -46.34 23.71
N ILE A 27 -54.63 -46.50 22.80
CA ILE A 27 -54.68 -47.49 21.72
C ILE A 27 -54.73 -48.91 22.31
N ASN A 28 -53.89 -49.21 23.30
CA ASN A 28 -53.83 -50.53 23.93
C ASN A 28 -55.13 -50.88 24.68
N LYS A 29 -55.75 -49.90 25.33
CA LYS A 29 -57.03 -50.06 26.05
C LYS A 29 -58.26 -49.93 25.15
N ARG A 30 -58.09 -49.69 23.84
CA ARG A 30 -59.16 -49.38 22.86
C ARG A 30 -60.11 -48.27 23.33
N ASP A 31 -59.57 -47.23 23.96
CA ASP A 31 -60.35 -46.06 24.39
C ASP A 31 -60.25 -44.93 23.34
N PRO A 32 -61.26 -44.76 22.47
CA PRO A 32 -61.19 -43.82 21.36
C PRO A 32 -61.19 -42.35 21.81
N VAL A 33 -61.77 -42.05 22.97
CA VAL A 33 -61.87 -40.67 23.47
C VAL A 33 -60.49 -40.19 23.92
N ARG A 34 -59.75 -41.06 24.62
CA ARG A 34 -58.40 -40.75 25.10
C ARG A 34 -57.41 -40.56 23.96
N ILE A 35 -57.52 -41.37 22.91
CA ILE A 35 -56.71 -41.24 21.69
C ILE A 35 -57.02 -39.92 20.98
N LEU A 36 -58.30 -39.57 20.83
CA LEU A 36 -58.71 -38.35 20.13
C LEU A 36 -58.25 -37.09 20.85
N VAL A 37 -58.46 -37.02 22.17
CA VAL A 37 -58.10 -35.84 22.98
C VAL A 37 -56.58 -35.64 23.00
N ASN A 38 -55.82 -36.69 23.30
CA ASN A 38 -54.37 -36.57 23.41
C ASN A 38 -53.70 -36.41 22.04
N GLY A 39 -54.25 -37.04 20.99
CA GLY A 39 -53.81 -36.79 19.61
C GLY A 39 -54.04 -35.34 19.16
N LEU A 40 -55.19 -34.74 19.52
CA LEU A 40 -55.47 -33.34 19.24
C LEU A 40 -54.53 -32.39 20.00
N LEU A 41 -54.20 -32.72 21.26
CA LEU A 41 -53.25 -31.94 22.06
C LEU A 41 -51.84 -31.97 21.47
N VAL A 42 -51.38 -33.12 20.96
CA VAL A 42 -50.09 -33.23 20.24
C VAL A 42 -50.10 -32.35 18.98
N LEU A 43 -51.19 -32.36 18.22
CA LEU A 43 -51.32 -31.53 17.03
C LEU A 43 -51.32 -30.02 17.34
N LEU A 44 -52.03 -29.61 18.40
CA LEU A 44 -52.02 -28.20 18.82
C LEU A 44 -50.63 -27.76 19.31
N LEU A 45 -49.92 -28.61 20.05
CA LEU A 45 -48.61 -28.29 20.60
C LEU A 45 -47.54 -28.19 19.50
N THR A 46 -47.59 -29.06 18.48
CA THR A 46 -46.70 -28.98 17.30
C THR A 46 -46.95 -27.72 16.46
N VAL A 47 -48.21 -27.36 16.22
CA VAL A 47 -48.56 -26.13 15.49
C VAL A 47 -48.13 -24.88 16.29
N GLY A 48 -48.33 -24.88 17.61
CA GLY A 48 -47.88 -23.79 18.47
C GLY A 48 -46.36 -23.57 18.45
N LEU A 49 -45.58 -24.65 18.51
CA LEU A 49 -44.12 -24.57 18.46
C LEU A 49 -43.59 -24.11 17.11
N THR A 50 -44.20 -24.54 16.00
CA THR A 50 -43.78 -24.09 14.66
C THR A 50 -44.06 -22.61 14.44
N LEU A 51 -45.22 -22.10 14.90
CA LEU A 51 -45.52 -20.68 14.87
C LEU A 51 -44.56 -19.84 15.73
N ALA A 52 -44.22 -20.32 16.93
CA ALA A 52 -43.26 -19.65 17.81
C ALA A 52 -41.85 -19.59 17.19
N ALA A 53 -41.41 -20.67 16.53
CA ALA A 53 -40.13 -20.70 15.83
C ALA A 53 -40.09 -19.71 14.65
N LEU A 54 -41.16 -19.63 13.86
CA LEU A 54 -41.29 -18.68 12.74
C LEU A 54 -41.29 -17.22 13.23
N LEU A 55 -41.97 -16.93 14.35
CA LEU A 55 -41.95 -15.61 14.99
C LEU A 55 -40.55 -15.20 15.45
N LEU A 56 -39.82 -16.10 16.09
CA LEU A 56 -38.44 -15.86 16.52
C LEU A 56 -37.50 -15.63 15.34
N LEU A 57 -37.67 -16.39 14.26
CA LEU A 57 -36.90 -16.23 13.03
C LEU A 57 -37.19 -14.87 12.37
N GLY A 58 -38.45 -14.45 12.32
CA GLY A 58 -38.86 -13.13 11.83
C GLY A 58 -38.31 -11.98 12.67
N LEU A 59 -38.24 -12.15 14.00
CA LEU A 59 -37.63 -11.17 14.90
C LEU A 59 -36.12 -11.05 14.65
N ALA A 60 -35.41 -12.18 14.54
CA ALA A 60 -33.98 -12.19 14.23
C ALA A 60 -33.69 -11.54 12.87
N ALA A 61 -34.50 -11.82 11.85
CA ALA A 61 -34.42 -11.21 10.52
C ALA A 61 -34.81 -9.71 10.50
N ARG A 62 -35.43 -9.17 11.55
CA ARG A 62 -35.67 -7.74 11.68
C ARG A 62 -34.53 -7.00 12.40
N PHE A 63 -33.86 -7.67 13.34
CA PHE A 63 -32.78 -7.07 14.13
C PHE A 63 -31.38 -7.24 13.52
N TRP A 64 -31.18 -8.18 12.58
CA TRP A 64 -29.88 -8.36 11.92
C TRP A 64 -29.33 -7.11 11.17
N PRO A 65 -30.12 -6.25 10.50
CA PRO A 65 -29.58 -5.10 9.77
C PRO A 65 -29.10 -4.01 10.75
N LEU A 66 -29.75 -3.89 11.90
CA LEU A 66 -29.43 -2.91 12.95
C LEU A 66 -28.07 -3.17 13.62
N LEU A 67 -27.55 -4.40 13.56
CA LEU A 67 -26.25 -4.75 14.16
C LEU A 67 -25.10 -4.70 13.15
N ILE A 68 -25.34 -5.11 11.90
CA ILE A 68 -24.28 -5.19 10.88
C ILE A 68 -23.96 -3.82 10.28
N VAL A 69 -24.97 -3.00 9.99
CA VAL A 69 -24.77 -1.70 9.33
C VAL A 69 -23.90 -0.74 10.17
N PRO A 70 -24.09 -0.61 11.50
CA PRO A 70 -23.19 0.19 12.33
C PRO A 70 -21.77 -0.38 12.42
N GLY A 71 -21.64 -1.71 12.46
CA GLY A 71 -20.35 -2.40 12.48
C GLY A 71 -19.51 -2.11 11.23
N ILE A 72 -20.14 -2.17 10.06
CA ILE A 72 -19.50 -1.80 8.79
C ILE A 72 -19.16 -0.30 8.77
N GLY A 73 -20.06 0.56 9.25
CA GLY A 73 -19.79 2.00 9.35
C GLY A 73 -18.57 2.33 10.22
N ILE A 74 -18.41 1.65 11.36
CA ILE A 74 -17.24 1.80 12.24
C ILE A 74 -15.99 1.24 11.56
N ALA A 75 -16.06 0.08 10.91
CA ALA A 75 -14.91 -0.51 10.22
C ALA A 75 -14.41 0.37 9.06
N VAL A 76 -15.33 0.92 8.25
CA VAL A 76 -15.01 1.88 7.19
C VAL A 76 -14.43 3.16 7.78
N LYS A 77 -15.02 3.70 8.85
CA LYS A 77 -14.47 4.88 9.53
C LYS A 77 -13.08 4.62 10.09
N VAL A 78 -12.81 3.47 10.70
CA VAL A 78 -11.46 3.12 11.21
C VAL A 78 -10.47 2.94 10.07
N HIS A 79 -10.89 2.36 8.95
CA HIS A 79 -10.02 2.16 7.79
C HIS A 79 -9.66 3.49 7.10
N TYR A 80 -10.63 4.40 6.94
CA TYR A 80 -10.42 5.73 6.36
C TYR A 80 -9.90 6.77 7.37
N SER A 81 -10.01 6.51 8.67
CA SER A 81 -9.46 7.33 9.74
C SER A 81 -8.09 6.80 10.22
N LYS A 82 -7.33 6.12 9.35
CA LYS A 82 -5.87 6.25 9.37
C LYS A 82 -5.58 7.73 9.15
N LYS A 83 -5.68 8.48 10.24
CA LYS A 83 -5.34 9.87 10.36
C LYS A 83 -3.94 10.03 9.80
N ASP A 84 -3.77 11.09 9.02
CA ASP A 84 -2.49 11.74 8.80
C ASP A 84 -1.73 11.71 10.12
N VAL A 85 -0.74 10.83 10.20
CA VAL A 85 0.23 10.91 11.27
C VAL A 85 0.84 12.27 11.03
N GLU A 86 0.54 13.25 11.87
CA GLU A 86 1.34 14.46 11.94
C GLU A 86 2.75 14.01 12.31
N VAL A 87 3.53 13.74 11.27
CA VAL A 87 4.95 13.47 11.36
C VAL A 87 5.50 14.73 11.99
N LYS A 88 5.92 14.65 13.25
CA LYS A 88 6.79 15.67 13.82
C LYS A 88 8.02 15.70 12.92
N ARG A 89 8.02 16.57 11.90
CA ARG A 89 9.22 16.88 11.13
C ARG A 89 10.27 17.23 12.16
N GLY A 90 11.37 16.48 12.15
CA GLY A 90 12.54 16.87 12.91
C GLY A 90 12.92 18.32 12.57
N PRO A 91 13.75 18.98 13.39
CA PRO A 91 14.26 20.29 13.03
C PRO A 91 14.80 20.23 11.60
N GLU A 92 14.39 21.19 10.75
CA GLU A 92 14.88 21.26 9.38
C GLU A 92 16.42 21.27 9.40
N PRO A 93 17.08 20.40 8.63
CA PRO A 93 18.53 20.34 8.63
C PRO A 93 19.09 21.68 8.18
N SER A 94 20.14 22.14 8.85
CA SER A 94 20.79 23.39 8.45
C SER A 94 21.37 23.26 7.04
N ILE A 95 21.42 24.37 6.28
CA ILE A 95 22.04 24.39 4.95
C ILE A 95 23.48 23.87 5.01
N SER A 96 24.22 24.19 6.07
CA SER A 96 25.59 23.69 6.29
C SER A 96 25.67 22.17 6.46
N ASP A 97 24.67 21.54 7.08
CA ASP A 97 24.62 20.09 7.22
C ASP A 97 24.28 19.41 5.89
N LEU A 98 23.38 20.01 5.11
CA LEU A 98 23.06 19.55 3.76
C LEU A 98 24.26 19.66 2.81
N GLU A 99 24.99 20.77 2.85
CA GLU A 99 26.23 20.92 2.07
C GLU A 99 27.30 19.89 2.48
N ARG A 100 27.44 19.65 3.79
CA ARG A 100 28.36 18.62 4.29
C ARG A 100 27.94 17.24 3.77
N SER A 101 26.64 16.92 3.85
CA SER A 101 26.10 15.67 3.33
C SER A 101 26.38 15.51 1.84
N ALA A 102 26.05 16.53 1.02
CA ALA A 102 26.31 16.55 -0.41
C ALA A 102 27.79 16.33 -0.76
N LYS A 103 28.71 16.94 0.01
CA LYS A 103 30.16 16.75 -0.16
C LYS A 103 30.59 15.32 0.16
N LEU A 104 30.00 14.69 1.18
CA LEU A 104 30.30 13.31 1.58
C LEU A 104 29.73 12.27 0.61
N THR A 105 28.52 12.48 0.10
CA THR A 105 27.84 11.55 -0.82
C THR A 105 28.33 11.66 -2.26
N ARG A 106 28.93 12.80 -2.65
CA ARG A 106 29.39 13.05 -4.01
C ARG A 106 30.34 11.97 -4.56
N ARG A 107 31.41 11.65 -3.83
CA ARG A 107 32.42 10.69 -4.30
C ARG A 107 31.84 9.28 -4.51
N PRO A 108 31.12 8.67 -3.54
CA PRO A 108 30.53 7.37 -3.76
C PRO A 108 29.45 7.39 -4.84
N LEU A 109 28.60 8.43 -4.89
CA LEU A 109 27.56 8.52 -5.92
C LEU A 109 28.13 8.64 -7.33
N ARG A 110 29.27 9.35 -7.48
CA ARG A 110 30.01 9.40 -8.75
C ARG A 110 30.51 8.03 -9.20
N LEU A 111 30.96 7.20 -8.26
CA LEU A 111 31.37 5.82 -8.59
C LEU A 111 30.16 4.98 -9.01
N CYS A 112 29.01 5.16 -8.36
CA CYS A 112 27.76 4.51 -8.77
C CYS A 112 27.39 4.93 -10.20
N MET A 113 27.37 6.24 -10.47
CA MET A 113 27.05 6.77 -11.79
C MET A 113 28.05 6.30 -12.87
N TYR A 114 29.32 6.14 -12.53
CA TYR A 114 30.30 5.55 -13.44
C TYR A 114 29.95 4.10 -13.82
N THR A 115 29.51 3.28 -12.87
CA THR A 115 29.00 1.93 -13.16
C THR A 115 27.75 2.01 -14.04
N PHE A 116 26.76 2.81 -13.64
CA PHE A 116 25.49 2.90 -14.36
C PHE A 116 25.66 3.36 -15.80
N VAL A 117 26.48 4.39 -16.05
CA VAL A 117 26.71 4.89 -17.41
C VAL A 117 27.47 3.87 -18.26
N ASN A 118 28.41 3.11 -17.69
CA ASN A 118 29.07 2.03 -18.43
C ASN A 118 28.10 0.93 -18.86
N GLU A 119 27.10 0.62 -18.04
CA GLU A 119 26.04 -0.31 -18.42
C GLU A 119 25.06 0.29 -19.43
N LEU A 120 24.68 1.56 -19.23
CA LEU A 120 23.85 2.32 -20.15
C LEU A 120 24.47 2.40 -21.55
N CYS A 121 25.79 2.54 -21.66
CA CYS A 121 26.53 2.50 -22.93
C CYS A 121 26.48 1.14 -23.63
N LYS A 122 26.27 0.02 -22.89
CA LYS A 122 26.05 -1.30 -23.50
C LYS A 122 24.65 -1.38 -24.13
N CYS A 123 23.67 -0.72 -23.53
CA CYS A 123 22.30 -0.62 -24.04
C CYS A 123 22.21 0.34 -25.23
N PHE A 124 22.95 1.45 -25.18
CA PHE A 124 22.91 2.52 -26.18
C PHE A 124 24.30 2.77 -26.79
N PRO A 125 24.65 2.09 -27.91
CA PRO A 125 25.99 2.13 -28.49
C PRO A 125 26.41 3.50 -29.05
N GLY A 126 25.48 4.44 -29.18
CA GLY A 126 25.80 5.81 -29.57
C GLY A 126 26.45 6.62 -28.44
N LEU A 127 26.21 6.28 -27.18
CA LEU A 127 26.73 7.01 -26.03
C LEU A 127 28.24 6.83 -25.89
N ILE A 128 28.94 7.89 -25.46
CA ILE A 128 30.37 7.80 -25.21
C ILE A 128 30.59 7.26 -23.79
N PRO A 129 31.27 6.10 -23.64
CA PRO A 129 31.60 5.58 -22.32
C PRO A 129 32.51 6.56 -21.56
N PRO A 130 32.28 6.78 -20.27
CA PRO A 130 33.09 7.69 -19.47
C PRO A 130 34.51 7.15 -19.36
N PHE A 131 35.50 8.00 -19.60
CA PHE A 131 36.91 7.63 -19.47
C PHE A 131 37.32 7.42 -18.01
N SER A 132 36.73 8.18 -17.09
CA SER A 132 36.94 8.04 -15.65
C SER A 132 35.72 8.53 -14.87
N PRO A 133 35.60 8.22 -13.57
CA PRO A 133 34.53 8.77 -12.75
C PRO A 133 34.49 10.31 -12.78
N GLU A 134 35.64 10.97 -12.88
CA GLU A 134 35.77 12.43 -12.94
C GLU A 134 35.24 13.04 -14.26
N SER A 135 35.13 12.26 -15.34
CA SER A 135 34.60 12.77 -16.61
C SER A 135 33.08 12.97 -16.60
N LEU A 136 32.40 12.38 -15.61
CA LEU A 136 30.94 12.47 -15.45
C LEU A 136 30.50 13.69 -14.65
N GLU A 137 31.39 14.35 -13.91
CA GLU A 137 30.99 15.45 -13.04
C GLU A 137 30.76 16.74 -13.81
N TYR A 138 29.62 17.38 -13.53
CA TYR A 138 29.44 18.78 -13.88
C TYR A 138 30.22 19.69 -12.91
N LYS A 139 31.51 19.90 -13.20
CA LYS A 139 32.44 20.58 -12.28
C LYS A 139 32.02 22.00 -11.86
N ALA A 140 31.30 22.72 -12.72
CA ALA A 140 30.82 24.06 -12.41
C ALA A 140 29.74 24.06 -11.31
N MET A 141 28.87 23.05 -11.31
CA MET A 141 27.78 22.92 -10.35
C MET A 141 27.51 21.43 -10.07
N PRO A 142 28.27 20.79 -9.17
CA PRO A 142 28.21 19.34 -8.98
C PRO A 142 26.94 18.88 -8.24
N TYR A 143 26.29 19.79 -7.52
CA TYR A 143 24.99 19.57 -6.89
C TYR A 143 24.25 20.88 -6.68
N SER A 144 22.94 20.79 -6.51
CA SER A 144 22.07 21.87 -6.05
C SER A 144 21.26 21.40 -4.83
N ILE A 145 20.97 22.33 -3.93
CA ILE A 145 20.08 22.11 -2.78
C ILE A 145 18.81 22.91 -3.06
N VAL A 146 17.68 22.21 -3.21
CA VAL A 146 16.39 22.84 -3.53
C VAL A 146 15.61 23.10 -2.24
N ASN A 147 14.66 24.03 -2.26
CA ASN A 147 13.88 24.58 -1.13
C ASN A 147 13.31 23.57 -0.11
N ASN A 148 13.23 22.28 -0.45
CA ASN A 148 12.78 21.21 0.44
C ASN A 148 13.92 20.34 0.99
N CYS A 149 15.16 20.84 1.09
CA CYS A 149 16.32 20.06 1.55
C CYS A 149 16.66 18.86 0.64
N ILE A 150 16.26 18.91 -0.63
CA ILE A 150 16.57 17.89 -1.64
C ILE A 150 17.93 18.22 -2.24
N ILE A 151 18.85 17.25 -2.20
CA ILE A 151 20.18 17.38 -2.78
C ILE A 151 20.17 16.69 -4.15
N LYS A 152 20.25 17.48 -5.23
CA LYS A 152 20.34 16.98 -6.59
C LYS A 152 21.79 16.93 -7.02
N HIS A 153 22.29 15.77 -7.39
CA HIS A 153 23.65 15.59 -7.90
C HIS A 153 23.63 15.57 -9.43
N HIS A 154 24.42 16.45 -10.05
CA HIS A 154 24.39 16.68 -11.50
C HIS A 154 25.53 15.92 -12.20
N PHE A 155 25.16 15.00 -13.09
CA PHE A 155 26.09 14.21 -13.89
C PHE A 155 25.89 14.44 -15.38
N LEU A 156 26.96 14.29 -16.16
CA LEU A 156 26.95 14.44 -17.61
C LEU A 156 27.19 13.11 -18.31
N VAL A 157 26.35 12.80 -19.30
CA VAL A 157 26.49 11.64 -20.18
C VAL A 157 26.64 12.13 -21.62
N TRP A 158 27.74 11.80 -22.27
CA TRP A 158 28.07 12.31 -23.60
C TRP A 158 27.37 11.51 -24.70
N LYS A 159 26.79 12.22 -25.68
CA LYS A 159 25.95 11.56 -26.68
C LYS A 159 26.70 10.89 -27.80
N GLY A 160 27.87 11.36 -28.24
CA GLY A 160 28.70 10.74 -29.30
C GLY A 160 28.07 10.53 -30.69
N GLY A 161 26.75 10.72 -30.84
CA GLY A 161 25.95 10.32 -32.00
C GLY A 161 24.59 9.68 -31.61
N CYS A 162 24.39 9.38 -30.33
CA CYS A 162 23.14 8.89 -29.75
C CYS A 162 22.00 9.91 -29.86
N THR A 163 20.86 9.46 -30.38
CA THR A 163 19.61 10.24 -30.51
C THR A 163 18.46 9.65 -29.67
N VAL A 164 18.79 8.79 -28.71
CA VAL A 164 17.80 8.11 -27.85
C VAL A 164 16.95 9.14 -27.12
N PRO A 165 15.61 9.03 -27.13
CA PRO A 165 14.73 9.92 -26.39
C PRO A 165 15.06 9.93 -24.90
N ARG A 166 14.94 11.11 -24.27
CA ARG A 166 15.20 11.30 -22.82
C ARG A 166 14.44 10.29 -21.94
N LYS A 167 13.20 9.98 -22.32
CA LYS A 167 12.34 9.03 -21.59
C LYS A 167 12.93 7.62 -21.59
N GLU A 168 13.33 7.11 -22.75
CA GLU A 168 13.92 5.77 -22.87
C GLU A 168 15.27 5.67 -22.15
N LEU A 169 16.06 6.74 -22.18
CA LEU A 169 17.30 6.85 -21.41
C LEU A 169 17.02 6.79 -19.89
N TRP A 170 16.00 7.54 -19.44
CA TRP A 170 15.58 7.58 -18.04
C TRP A 170 15.06 6.22 -17.57
N GLU A 171 14.12 5.60 -18.29
CA GLU A 171 13.56 4.28 -17.95
C GLU A 171 14.64 3.20 -17.88
N THR A 172 15.60 3.21 -18.81
CA THR A 172 16.70 2.24 -18.80
C THR A 172 17.65 2.48 -17.63
N LEU A 173 17.93 3.74 -17.32
CA LEU A 173 18.81 4.10 -16.20
C LEU A 173 18.17 3.75 -14.85
N GLU A 174 16.87 4.01 -14.67
CA GLU A 174 16.11 3.56 -13.50
C GLU A 174 16.17 2.03 -13.35
N GLY A 175 15.97 1.28 -14.44
CA GLY A 175 16.08 -0.18 -14.40
C GLY A 175 17.47 -0.69 -13.98
N ILE A 176 18.54 -0.02 -14.43
CA ILE A 176 19.93 -0.34 -14.00
C ILE A 176 20.11 -0.04 -12.50
N ILE A 177 19.62 1.12 -12.05
CA ILE A 177 19.73 1.52 -10.63
C ILE A 177 18.98 0.53 -9.74
N GLU A 178 17.74 0.15 -10.09
CA GLU A 178 16.93 -0.82 -9.36
C GLU A 178 17.64 -2.18 -9.23
N GLN A 179 18.26 -2.66 -10.31
CA GLN A 179 19.02 -3.92 -10.29
C GLN A 179 20.18 -3.88 -9.31
N HIS A 180 20.95 -2.79 -9.31
CA HIS A 180 22.07 -2.63 -8.38
C HIS A 180 21.63 -2.41 -6.93
N LEU A 181 20.52 -1.68 -6.71
CA LEU A 181 19.92 -1.51 -5.39
C LEU A 181 19.47 -2.86 -4.80
N HIS A 182 18.82 -3.71 -5.60
CA HIS A 182 18.42 -5.06 -5.20
C HIS A 182 19.63 -5.98 -4.97
N ALA A 183 20.66 -5.88 -5.82
CA ALA A 183 21.90 -6.65 -5.69
C ALA A 183 22.78 -6.22 -4.49
N LYS A 184 22.57 -5.00 -3.96
CA LYS A 184 23.35 -4.40 -2.86
C LYS A 184 24.84 -4.34 -3.16
N ASP A 185 25.18 -4.11 -4.42
CA ASP A 185 26.56 -4.09 -4.93
C ASP A 185 27.10 -2.65 -5.16
N LEU A 186 26.34 -1.63 -4.74
CA LEU A 186 26.74 -0.24 -4.86
C LEU A 186 27.90 0.12 -3.93
N PRO A 187 28.82 1.00 -4.37
CA PRO A 187 29.90 1.58 -3.55
C PRO A 187 29.45 2.33 -2.28
N MET A 188 28.15 2.52 -2.09
CA MET A 188 27.55 3.10 -0.89
C MET A 188 26.38 2.27 -0.39
N ALA A 189 26.21 2.23 0.93
CA ALA A 189 25.09 1.57 1.57
C ALA A 189 23.81 2.43 1.38
N LEU A 190 23.10 2.16 0.29
CA LEU A 190 21.76 2.68 0.04
C LEU A 190 20.75 1.58 0.35
N PRO A 191 19.62 1.91 0.99
CA PRO A 191 18.52 0.96 1.10
C PRO A 191 17.95 0.71 -0.30
N GLU A 192 17.51 -0.52 -0.56
CA GLU A 192 16.78 -0.84 -1.78
C GLU A 192 15.49 -0.01 -1.87
N VAL A 193 14.77 0.04 -0.76
CA VAL A 193 13.51 0.77 -0.61
C VAL A 193 13.61 1.72 0.59
N TYR A 194 13.33 3.00 0.32
CA TYR A 194 13.02 4.02 1.31
C TYR A 194 11.52 3.96 1.65
N VAL A 195 11.19 3.89 2.94
CA VAL A 195 9.79 3.95 3.41
C VAL A 195 9.58 5.29 4.08
N SER A 196 8.70 6.10 3.50
CA SER A 196 8.29 7.39 4.05
C SER A 196 7.52 7.23 5.36
N ALA A 197 7.42 8.31 6.11
CA ALA A 197 6.65 8.33 7.36
C ALA A 197 5.13 8.07 7.15
N GLU A 198 4.62 8.30 5.95
CA GLU A 198 3.22 8.00 5.55
C GLU A 198 3.02 6.53 5.14
N GLY A 199 4.11 5.75 5.04
CA GLY A 199 4.11 4.35 4.67
C GLY A 199 4.23 4.07 3.17
N ASP A 200 4.42 5.12 2.36
CA ASP A 200 4.72 4.99 0.93
C ASP A 200 6.18 4.56 0.73
N SER A 201 6.41 3.68 -0.24
CA SER A 201 7.70 3.07 -0.54
C SER A 201 8.25 3.58 -1.86
N TRP A 202 9.52 3.96 -1.87
CA TRP A 202 10.24 4.49 -3.04
C TRP A 202 11.65 3.89 -3.12
N PRO A 203 12.29 3.82 -4.30
CA PRO A 203 13.70 3.38 -4.39
C PRO A 203 14.61 4.28 -3.55
N GLY A 204 15.68 3.74 -2.97
CA GLY A 204 16.63 4.54 -2.17
C GLY A 204 17.47 5.54 -2.97
N LEU A 205 17.51 5.39 -4.30
CA LEU A 205 18.18 6.27 -5.24
C LEU A 205 17.32 6.38 -6.50
N VAL A 206 17.10 7.59 -6.97
CA VAL A 206 16.24 7.86 -8.13
C VAL A 206 16.89 8.87 -9.07
N VAL A 207 16.50 8.83 -10.34
CA VAL A 207 16.79 9.84 -11.35
C VAL A 207 15.67 10.85 -11.36
N ASP A 208 15.92 12.04 -10.82
CA ASP A 208 14.96 13.13 -10.77
C ASP A 208 14.64 13.66 -12.17
N ARG A 209 15.68 13.85 -12.99
CA ARG A 209 15.53 14.45 -14.32
C ARG A 209 16.65 14.01 -15.26
N VAL A 210 16.29 13.85 -16.52
CA VAL A 210 17.23 13.81 -17.65
C VAL A 210 16.98 15.03 -18.53
N HIS A 211 17.95 15.94 -18.60
CA HIS A 211 17.92 17.11 -19.46
C HIS A 211 18.83 16.93 -20.67
N ASP A 212 18.38 17.39 -21.83
CA ASP A 212 19.11 17.28 -23.07
C ASP A 212 19.77 18.62 -23.39
N LEU A 213 21.11 18.66 -23.33
CA LEU A 213 21.93 19.84 -23.60
C LEU A 213 22.46 19.86 -25.05
N GLY A 214 21.96 18.98 -25.93
CA GLY A 214 22.42 18.82 -27.30
C GLY A 214 23.50 17.75 -27.43
N ASP A 215 24.74 18.08 -27.07
CA ASP A 215 25.91 17.19 -27.18
C ASP A 215 26.04 16.18 -26.02
N LYS A 216 25.30 16.42 -24.93
CA LYS A 216 25.29 15.63 -23.70
C LYS A 216 23.90 15.61 -23.07
N TYR A 217 23.65 14.60 -22.26
CA TYR A 217 22.57 14.57 -21.30
C TYR A 217 23.10 15.01 -19.94
N GLN A 218 22.33 15.87 -19.25
CA GLN A 218 22.50 16.09 -17.82
C GLN A 218 21.51 15.18 -17.09
N VAL A 219 22.03 14.38 -16.16
CA VAL A 219 21.26 13.46 -15.33
C VAL A 219 21.35 13.95 -13.89
N ASP A 220 20.19 14.24 -13.31
CA ASP A 220 20.06 14.70 -11.94
C ASP A 220 19.66 13.51 -11.07
N MET A 221 20.54 13.13 -10.15
CA MET A 221 20.30 12.01 -9.22
C MET A 221 20.00 12.51 -7.82
N VAL A 222 19.08 11.84 -7.14
CA VAL A 222 18.66 12.18 -5.78
C VAL A 222 18.64 10.92 -4.92
N ILE A 223 19.23 11.03 -3.73
CA ILE A 223 19.07 10.01 -2.67
C ILE A 223 17.74 10.29 -1.99
N THR A 224 16.84 9.31 -2.00
CA THR A 224 15.46 9.50 -1.54
C THR A 224 15.41 9.79 -0.03
N ASN A 225 14.69 10.85 0.32
CA ASN A 225 14.39 11.26 1.69
C ASN A 225 12.90 11.63 1.79
N GLU A 226 12.41 12.02 2.98
CA GLU A 226 10.99 12.42 3.15
C GLU A 226 10.55 13.54 2.20
N ALA A 227 11.42 14.50 1.92
CA ALA A 227 11.10 15.62 1.04
C ALA A 227 10.98 15.19 -0.42
N GLU A 228 11.88 14.33 -0.89
CA GLU A 228 11.81 13.76 -2.24
C GLU A 228 10.63 12.80 -2.36
N ALA A 229 10.35 11.98 -1.34
CA ALA A 229 9.19 11.10 -1.33
C ALA A 229 7.87 11.88 -1.45
N ALA A 230 7.75 13.02 -0.75
CA ALA A 230 6.61 13.93 -0.90
C ALA A 230 6.53 14.51 -2.32
N ALA A 231 7.66 14.95 -2.88
CA ALA A 231 7.71 15.48 -4.25
C ALA A 231 7.35 14.42 -5.32
N LEU A 232 7.82 13.18 -5.16
CA LEU A 232 7.48 12.06 -6.04
C LEU A 232 5.99 11.69 -5.94
N LYS A 233 5.42 11.72 -4.74
CA LYS A 233 3.99 11.49 -4.50
C LYS A 233 3.14 12.57 -5.17
N GLU A 234 3.51 13.84 -5.05
CA GLU A 234 2.84 14.95 -5.75
C GLU A 234 2.93 14.80 -7.27
N ARG A 235 4.10 14.42 -7.80
CA ARG A 235 4.26 14.13 -9.24
C ARG A 235 3.34 13.01 -9.70
N ALA A 236 3.30 11.89 -8.96
CA ALA A 236 2.42 10.76 -9.27
C ALA A 236 0.94 11.15 -9.24
N ALA A 237 0.54 11.99 -8.28
CA ALA A 237 -0.83 12.48 -8.15
C ALA A 237 -1.22 13.50 -9.23
N SER A 238 -0.27 14.30 -9.71
CA SER A 238 -0.51 15.35 -10.72
C SER A 238 -0.85 14.82 -12.11
N GLY A 239 -0.59 13.52 -12.37
CA GLY A 239 -0.87 12.90 -13.66
C GLY A 239 -0.14 13.54 -14.85
N ALA A 240 0.90 14.36 -14.58
CA ALA A 240 1.70 14.98 -15.62
C ALA A 240 2.37 13.88 -16.47
N ASP A 241 2.08 13.89 -17.77
CA ASP A 241 2.51 12.89 -18.72
C ASP A 241 3.99 12.52 -18.54
N SER A 242 4.25 11.21 -18.50
CA SER A 242 5.56 10.54 -18.58
C SER A 242 6.45 10.97 -19.77
N ASN A 243 6.00 11.91 -20.59
CA ASN A 243 6.75 12.55 -21.67
C ASN A 243 7.33 13.91 -21.27
N THR A 244 7.08 14.38 -20.05
CA THR A 244 7.63 15.62 -19.50
C THR A 244 8.63 15.26 -18.40
N PRO A 245 9.92 15.04 -18.72
CA PRO A 245 10.96 15.03 -17.69
C PRO A 245 10.85 16.37 -16.95
N GLY A 246 10.74 16.29 -15.61
CA GLY A 246 10.17 17.33 -14.75
C GLY A 246 10.34 18.75 -15.27
N THR A 247 9.23 19.45 -15.47
CA THR A 247 9.21 20.91 -15.52
C THR A 247 8.45 21.37 -14.28
N LEU A 248 8.83 22.54 -13.76
CA LEU A 248 8.51 23.16 -12.45
C LEU A 248 9.55 22.78 -11.36
N LEU A 249 10.44 23.66 -10.91
CA LEU A 249 10.46 25.13 -10.94
C LEU A 249 11.73 25.67 -11.64
N ASP A 250 11.55 26.29 -12.80
CA ASP A 250 12.09 27.63 -13.01
C ASP A 250 10.93 28.55 -12.61
N ASP A 251 10.95 29.04 -11.37
CA ASP A 251 10.40 30.33 -10.95
C ASP A 251 10.56 30.45 -9.42
N GLU A 252 11.22 31.53 -9.02
CA GLU A 252 11.45 32.04 -7.65
C GLU A 252 12.60 31.41 -6.83
N LEU A 253 13.85 31.61 -7.29
CA LEU A 253 14.82 32.60 -6.76
C LEU A 253 16.26 32.30 -7.21
#